data_AF-A0A4Q8TXN2-F1
#
_entry.id   AF-A0A4Q8TXN2-F1
#
_cell.length_a   1.000
_cell.length_b   1.000
_cell.length_c   1.000
_cell.angle_alpha   90.00
_cell.angle_beta   90.00
_cell.angle_gamma   90.00
#
_symmetry.space_group_name_H-M   'P 1'
#
loop_
_entity.id
_entity.type
_entity.pdbx_description
1 polymer ?
#
loop_
_entity_poly.entity_id
_entity_poly.type
_entity_poly.pdbx_seq_one_letter_code
_entity_poly.pdbx_strand_id
1 'polypeptide(L)'
;MRLRLPKACIACNHFSVEGYKEDRHCPYVEKYTGRAKDRTQFGTCEAHSKKVFCTEICSSFVHDSSIEVFEVTNRPEPLEPHQAKMFEVL
;
A
#
# COMPACT_ATOMS: atom_id res chain seq x y z
N MET A 1 5.02 22.62 -6.91
CA MET A 1 5.30 21.67 -5.82
C MET A 1 4.72 20.33 -6.25
N ARG A 2 5.54 19.27 -6.42
CA ARG A 2 5.03 17.93 -6.72
C ARG A 2 4.86 17.18 -5.40
N LEU A 3 3.76 16.45 -5.25
CA LEU A 3 3.55 15.57 -4.10
C LEU A 3 4.49 14.37 -4.25
N ARG A 4 5.19 14.02 -3.16
CA ARG A 4 6.14 12.92 -3.14
C ARG A 4 5.62 11.81 -2.25
N LEU A 5 5.34 10.64 -2.82
CA LEU A 5 4.69 9.52 -2.14
C LEU A 5 5.47 8.21 -2.32
N PRO A 6 5.40 7.27 -1.35
CA PRO A 6 6.02 5.97 -1.52
C PRO A 6 5.32 5.20 -2.63
N LYS A 7 6.07 4.36 -3.35
CA LYS A 7 5.52 3.41 -4.32
C LYS A 7 4.71 2.35 -3.59
N ALA A 8 3.44 2.64 -3.33
CA ALA A 8 2.51 1.75 -2.65
C ALA A 8 1.08 2.14 -3.01
N CYS A 9 0.09 1.37 -2.58
CA CYS A 9 -1.32 1.61 -2.84
C CYS A 9 -1.75 3.05 -2.53
N ILE A 10 -1.16 3.71 -1.53
CA ILE A 10 -1.41 5.12 -1.21
C ILE A 10 -1.14 6.10 -2.38
N ALA A 11 -0.22 5.75 -3.29
CA ALA A 11 0.11 6.53 -4.48
C ALA A 11 -0.56 5.98 -5.76
N CYS A 12 -1.30 4.87 -5.65
CA CYS A 12 -1.87 4.17 -6.78
C CYS A 12 -3.25 4.72 -7.14
N ASN A 13 -3.52 4.87 -8.44
CA ASN A 13 -4.82 5.33 -8.94
C ASN A 13 -5.95 4.31 -8.73
N HIS A 14 -5.62 3.06 -8.43
CA HIS A 14 -6.59 1.99 -8.18
C HIS A 14 -6.94 1.81 -6.70
N PHE A 15 -6.40 2.64 -5.80
CA PHE A 15 -6.65 2.48 -4.37
C PHE A 15 -7.80 3.36 -3.91
N SER A 16 -8.85 2.71 -3.40
CA SER A 16 -10.02 3.37 -2.81
C SER A 16 -10.01 3.18 -1.31
N VAL A 17 -9.82 4.27 -0.56
CA VAL A 17 -9.68 4.26 0.91
C VAL A 17 -11.00 3.93 1.60
N GLU A 18 -10.95 3.10 2.65
CA GLU A 18 -12.14 2.75 3.44
C GLU A 18 -12.01 3.06 4.92
N GLY A 19 -10.80 2.96 5.48
CA GLY A 19 -10.60 3.22 6.90
C GLY A 19 -9.25 2.76 7.41
N TYR A 20 -9.23 2.30 8.66
CA TYR A 20 -8.04 1.80 9.35
C TYR A 20 -8.28 0.40 9.89
N LYS A 21 -7.28 -0.47 9.78
CA LYS A 21 -7.33 -1.84 10.28
C LYS A 21 -6.07 -2.13 11.09
N GLU A 22 -6.19 -3.01 12.08
CA GLU A 22 -5.04 -3.50 12.85
C GLU A 22 -3.98 -4.11 11.92
N ASP A 23 -2.74 -3.68 12.14
CA ASP A 23 -1.61 -4.00 11.30
C ASP A 23 -0.36 -4.21 12.17
N ARG A 24 0.09 -5.48 12.24
CA ARG A 24 1.32 -5.86 12.95
C ARG A 24 2.59 -5.27 12.31
N HIS A 25 2.51 -4.86 11.06
CA HIS A 25 3.59 -4.24 10.29
C HIS A 25 3.36 -2.74 10.08
N CYS A 26 2.56 -2.10 10.94
CA CYS A 26 2.29 -0.67 10.85
C CYS A 26 3.61 0.13 10.91
N PRO A 27 3.95 0.90 9.86
CA PRO A 27 5.21 1.66 9.83
C PRO A 27 5.07 3.02 10.52
N TYR A 28 3.89 3.36 11.03
CA TYR A 28 3.60 4.69 11.55
C TYR A 28 3.91 4.81 13.03
N VAL A 29 4.45 5.95 13.41
CA VAL A 29 4.64 6.36 14.80
C VAL A 29 3.85 7.63 15.08
N GLU A 30 3.37 7.79 16.30
CA GLU A 30 2.79 9.05 16.75
C GLU A 30 3.85 10.14 16.83
N LYS A 31 3.59 11.29 16.20
CA LYS A 31 4.55 12.40 16.14
C LYS A 31 4.93 12.98 17.51
N TYR A 32 3.98 12.99 18.45
CA TYR A 32 4.19 13.63 19.75
C TYR A 32 4.77 12.70 20.80
N THR A 33 4.35 11.43 20.79
CA THR A 33 4.73 10.45 21.82
C THR A 33 5.85 9.50 21.34
N GLY A 34 6.10 9.43 20.03
CA GLY A 34 7.00 8.45 19.42
C GLY A 34 6.49 7.01 19.49
N ARG A 35 5.29 6.77 20.04
CA ARG A 35 4.74 5.44 20.19
C ARG A 35 4.39 4.85 18.81
N ALA A 36 4.72 3.57 18.63
CA ALA A 36 4.31 2.83 17.45
C ALA A 36 2.78 2.79 17.39
N LYS A 37 2.24 2.98 16.19
CA LYS A 37 0.83 2.74 15.92
C LYS A 37 0.61 1.27 15.61
N ASP A 38 -0.61 0.83 15.84
CA ASP A 38 -1.07 -0.56 15.66
C ASP A 38 -2.04 -0.69 14.47
N ARG A 39 -2.37 0.41 13.80
CA ARG A 39 -3.31 0.43 12.67
C ARG A 39 -2.74 1.16 11.47
N THR A 40 -2.96 0.58 10.30
CA THR A 40 -2.61 1.14 8.99
C THR A 40 -3.89 1.43 8.22
N GLN A 41 -3.86 2.46 7.37
CA GLN A 41 -4.99 2.74 6.49
C GLN A 41 -5.16 1.60 5.49
N PHE A 42 -6.40 1.17 5.28
CA PHE A 42 -6.74 0.12 4.32
C PHE A 42 -7.89 0.56 3.42
N GLY A 43 -8.06 -0.17 2.33
CA GLY A 43 -9.07 0.09 1.33
C GLY A 43 -9.17 -1.04 0.33
N THR A 44 -9.80 -0.77 -0.81
CA THR A 44 -9.90 -1.71 -1.91
C THR A 44 -8.89 -1.35 -3.01
N CYS A 45 -8.14 -2.36 -3.47
CA CYS A 45 -7.44 -2.28 -4.76
C CYS A 45 -8.43 -2.66 -5.86
N GLU A 46 -8.86 -1.68 -6.65
CA GLU A 46 -9.86 -1.88 -7.72
C GLU A 46 -9.33 -2.78 -8.85
N ALA A 47 -8.02 -2.73 -9.14
CA ALA A 47 -7.39 -3.57 -10.15
C ALA A 47 -7.46 -5.08 -9.84
N HIS A 48 -7.51 -5.45 -8.55
CA HIS A 48 -7.59 -6.85 -8.11
C HIS A 48 -8.90 -7.18 -7.40
N SER A 49 -9.76 -6.19 -7.14
CA SER A 49 -11.00 -6.32 -6.34
C SER A 49 -10.75 -6.98 -4.97
N LYS A 50 -9.69 -6.55 -4.27
CA LYS A 50 -9.29 -7.09 -2.95
C LYS A 50 -9.03 -6.00 -1.93
N LYS A 51 -9.14 -6.34 -0.65
CA LYS A 51 -8.73 -5.44 0.42
C LYS A 51 -7.21 -5.43 0.55
N VAL A 52 -6.65 -4.22 0.60
CA VAL A 52 -5.20 -3.99 0.75
C VAL A 52 -4.96 -2.89 1.77
N PHE A 53 -3.83 -2.96 2.47
CA PHE A 53 -3.28 -1.81 3.17
C PHE A 53 -2.71 -0.79 2.20
N CYS A 54 -2.72 0.49 2.57
CA CYS A 54 -2.18 1.57 1.73
C CYS A 54 -0.66 1.45 1.50
N THR A 55 0.03 0.62 2.29
CA THR A 55 1.46 0.31 2.21
C THR A 55 1.78 -0.91 1.34
N GLU A 56 0.78 -1.53 0.71
CA GLU A 56 0.97 -2.66 -0.22
C GLU A 56 1.40 -2.21 -1.61
N ILE A 57 2.15 -3.07 -2.31
CA ILE A 57 2.51 -2.90 -3.72
C ILE A 57 2.08 -4.14 -4.49
N CYS A 58 1.43 -3.95 -5.63
CA CYS A 58 1.08 -5.02 -6.57
C CYS A 58 1.70 -4.75 -7.95
N SER A 59 1.69 -5.77 -8.82
CA SER A 59 2.23 -5.67 -10.18
C SER A 59 1.46 -4.71 -11.10
N SER A 60 0.22 -4.37 -10.74
CA SER A 60 -0.65 -3.46 -11.50
C SER A 60 -0.56 -2.01 -11.00
N PHE A 61 0.52 -1.65 -10.30
CA PHE A 61 0.71 -0.30 -9.77
C PHE A 61 0.79 0.74 -10.89
N VAL A 62 -0.09 1.74 -10.83
CA VAL A 62 -0.12 2.90 -11.72
C VAL A 62 -0.42 4.14 -10.89
N HIS A 63 0.30 5.23 -11.14
CA HIS A 63 0.12 6.50 -10.42
C HIS A 63 -0.03 7.67 -11.39
N ASP A 64 -0.58 8.78 -10.89
CA ASP A 64 -0.69 10.02 -11.63
C ASP A 64 0.71 10.64 -11.93
N SER A 65 0.86 11.21 -13.13
CA SER A 65 2.10 11.85 -13.60
C SER A 65 2.54 13.07 -12.76
N SER A 66 1.64 13.67 -12.00
CA SER A 66 1.91 14.80 -11.10
C SER A 66 2.52 14.37 -9.76
N ILE A 67 2.48 13.07 -9.44
CA ILE A 67 3.05 12.49 -8.21
C ILE A 67 4.45 11.96 -8.50
N GLU A 68 5.42 12.41 -7.71
CA GLU A 68 6.75 11.80 -7.69
C GLU A 68 6.72 10.60 -6.75
N VAL A 69 7.00 9.41 -7.28
CA VAL A 69 6.98 8.17 -6.51
C VAL A 69 8.40 7.75 -6.16
N PHE A 70 8.65 7.41 -4.90
CA PHE A 70 9.94 6.83 -4.46
C PHE A 70 9.78 5.36 -4.07
N GLU A 71 10.77 4.55 -4.43
CA GLU A 71 10.78 3.11 -4.14
C GLU A 71 10.84 2.86 -2.63
N VAL A 72 10.06 1.88 -2.18
CA VAL A 72 10.05 1.38 -0.80
C VAL A 72 9.95 -0.13 -0.82
N THR A 73 10.43 -0.77 0.25
CA THR A 73 10.23 -2.22 0.42
C THR A 73 8.74 -2.52 0.56
N ASN A 74 8.25 -3.48 -0.21
CA ASN A 74 6.88 -3.96 -0.03
C ASN A 74 6.71 -4.59 1.36
N ARG A 75 5.49 -4.56 1.89
CA ARG A 75 5.21 -5.21 3.17
C ARG A 75 5.40 -6.74 3.06
N PRO A 76 5.81 -7.41 4.15
CA PRO A 76 6.10 -8.85 4.12
C PRO A 76 4.84 -9.70 3.90
N GLU A 77 3.69 -9.25 4.42
CA GLU A 77 2.43 -9.98 4.35
C GLU A 77 1.32 -9.05 3.83
N PRO A 78 0.58 -9.45 2.77
CA PRO A 78 -0.54 -8.68 2.27
C PRO A 78 -1.76 -8.79 3.21
N LEU A 79 -2.69 -7.84 3.12
CA LEU A 79 -3.95 -7.92 3.87
C LEU A 79 -4.80 -9.12 3.45
N GLU A 80 -4.90 -9.35 2.15
CA GLU A 80 -5.52 -10.53 1.56
C GLU A 80 -4.53 -11.20 0.61
N PRO A 81 -4.48 -12.54 0.54
CA PRO A 81 -3.58 -13.22 -0.38
C PRO A 81 -3.80 -12.77 -1.82
N HIS A 82 -2.78 -12.21 -2.45
CA HIS A 82 -2.77 -12.00 -3.89
C HIS A 82 -2.39 -13.30 -4.59
N GLN A 83 -3.12 -13.66 -5.65
CA GLN A 83 -2.69 -14.76 -6.51
C GLN A 83 -1.53 -14.23 -7.34
N ALA A 84 -0.30 -14.54 -6.94
CA ALA A 84 0.86 -14.32 -7.80
C ALA A 84 0.62 -15.11 -9.09
N LYS A 85 0.92 -14.52 -10.26
CA LYS A 85 0.89 -15.27 -11.52
C LYS A 85 1.75 -16.51 -11.34
N MET A 86 1.12 -17.68 -11.32
CA MET A 86 1.78 -18.94 -10.98
C MET A 86 2.55 -19.55 -12.17
N PHE A 87 2.81 -18.76 -13.22
CA PHE A 87 3.49 -19.22 -14.43
C PHE A 87 4.32 -18.10 -15.06
N GLU A 88 5.57 -17.96 -14.63
CA GLU A 88 6.68 -17.66 -15.55
C GLU A 88 7.63 -18.85 -15.44
N VAL A 89 7.25 -19.96 -16.08
CA VAL A 89 8.20 -21.01 -16.43
C VAL A 89 8.88 -20.53 -17.71
N LEU A 90 10.13 -20.11 -17.54
CA LEU A 90 11.24 -19.96 -18.51
C LEU A 90 10.89 -19.78 -19.99
#